data_AF-A0A9P6EG45-F1
#
_entry.id   AF-A0A9P6EG45-F1
#
_cell.length_a   1.000
_cell.length_b   1.000
_cell.length_c   1.000
_cell.angle_alpha   90.00
_cell.angle_beta   90.00
_cell.angle_gamma   90.00
#
_symmetry.space_group_name_H-M   'P 1'
#
loop_
_entity.id
_entity.type
_entity.pdbx_description
1 polymer ?
#
loop_
_entity_poly.entity_id
_entity_poly.type
_entity_poly.pdbx_seq_one_letter_code
_entity_poly.pdbx_strand_id
1 'polypeptide(L)' 'MCNFRRVSDYFPRCEHVIARPEEYIQCNSRYCKFSPQHPNNCTGDQCKCLKSRQYPETYQLRKEGTCPSCTAQGFT' A
#
# COMPACT_ATOMS: atom_id res chain seq x y z
N MET A 1 -6.18 1.37 -10.47
CA MET A 1 -6.50 -0.09 -10.53
C MET A 1 -6.10 -0.72 -9.20
N CYS A 2 -6.30 -2.02 -8.97
CA CYS A 2 -5.79 -2.62 -7.73
C CYS A 2 -4.26 -2.54 -7.70
N ASN A 3 -3.70 -2.13 -6.57
CA ASN A 3 -2.26 -1.98 -6.36
C ASN A 3 -1.91 -2.27 -4.90
N PHE A 4 -0.62 -2.33 -4.63
CA PHE A 4 -0.11 -2.31 -3.26
C PHE A 4 0.31 -0.88 -2.90
N ARG A 5 0.35 -0.55 -1.63
CA ARG A 5 0.88 0.70 -1.12
C ARG A 5 1.93 0.39 -0.07
N ARG A 6 3.12 0.93 -0.25
CA ARG A 6 4.18 0.91 0.75
C ARG A 6 4.00 2.11 1.64
N VAL A 7 3.68 1.85 2.90
CA VAL A 7 3.53 2.89 3.91
C VAL A 7 4.74 2.89 4.83
N SER A 8 5.26 4.08 5.11
CA SER A 8 6.35 4.27 6.06
C SER A 8 5.98 5.35 7.06
N ASP A 9 6.26 5.15 8.34
CA ASP A 9 6.10 6.18 9.37
C ASP A 9 7.44 6.92 9.55
N TYR A 10 7.44 8.25 9.36
CA TYR A 10 8.58 9.12 9.63
C TYR A 10 8.38 9.86 10.95
N PHE A 11 9.37 9.76 11.84
CA PHE A 11 9.38 10.36 13.16
C PHE A 11 10.38 11.52 13.20
N PRO A 12 9.94 12.79 13.18
CA PRO A 12 10.83 13.94 13.03
C PRO A 12 11.69 14.20 14.28
N ARG A 13 11.33 13.67 15.45
CA ARG A 13 12.11 13.87 16.69
C ARG A 13 13.37 13.01 16.78
N CYS A 14 13.40 11.89 16.08
CA CYS A 14 14.55 10.97 16.05
C CYS A 14 14.99 10.60 14.63
N GLU A 15 14.44 11.31 13.63
CA GLU A 15 14.72 11.18 12.20
C GLU A 15 14.61 9.75 11.62
N HIS A 16 13.86 8.87 12.30
CA HIS A 16 13.72 7.48 11.90
C HIS A 16 12.53 7.28 10.96
N VAL A 17 12.73 6.41 9.97
CA VAL A 17 11.67 5.92 9.07
C VAL A 17 11.44 4.44 9.34
N ILE A 18 10.22 4.08 9.70
CA ILE A 18 9.82 2.70 9.96
C ILE A 18 8.88 2.23 8.85
N ALA A 19 9.28 1.19 8.13
CA ALA A 19 8.44 0.57 7.11
C ALA A 19 7.26 -0.16 7.77
N ARG A 20 6.07 0.00 7.22
CA ARG A 20 4.86 -0.75 7.61
C ARG A 20 4.62 -1.89 6.63
N PRO A 21 3.78 -2.88 6.99
CA PRO A 21 3.30 -3.87 6.04
C PRO A 21 2.68 -3.20 4.81
N GLU A 22 2.90 -3.79 3.64
CA GLU A 22 2.28 -3.31 2.41
C GLU A 22 0.76 -3.43 2.50
N GLU A 23 0.06 -2.36 2.13
CA GLU A 23 -1.40 -2.32 2.14
C GLU A 23 -1.93 -2.66 0.75
N TYR A 24 -2.92 -3.55 0.68
CA TYR A 24 -3.62 -3.82 -0.58
C TYR A 24 -4.69 -2.75 -0.80
N ILE A 25 -4.55 -1.98 -1.87
CA ILE A 25 -5.52 -0.97 -2.28
C ILE A 25 -6.41 -1.59 -3.35
N GLN A 26 -7.65 -1.87 -2.97
CA GLN A 26 -8.64 -2.42 -3.87
C GLN A 26 -9.27 -1.33 -4.72
N CYS A 27 -9.45 -1.60 -6.02
CA CYS A 27 -10.18 -0.72 -6.92
C CYS A 27 -11.56 -1.29 -7.30
N ASN A 28 -12.40 -0.40 -7.83
CA ASN A 28 -13.76 -0.69 -8.29
C ASN A 28 -13.88 -0.75 -9.82
N SER A 29 -12.81 -1.12 -10.54
CA SER A 29 -12.82 -1.15 -12.01
C SER A 29 -13.17 -2.52 -12.56
N ARG A 30 -14.22 -2.60 -13.39
CA ARG A 30 -14.56 -3.80 -14.18
C ARG A 30 -13.46 -4.27 -15.13
N TYR A 31 -12.47 -3.41 -15.43
CA TYR A 31 -11.34 -3.71 -16.31
C TYR A 31 -10.08 -4.17 -15.55
N CYS A 32 -10.18 -4.39 -14.24
CA CYS A 32 -9.08 -4.92 -13.43
C CYS A 32 -9.43 -6.34 -12.99
N LYS A 33 -8.62 -7.34 -13.35
CA LYS A 33 -8.88 -8.75 -13.01
C LYS A 33 -8.97 -9.01 -11.50
N PHE A 34 -8.37 -8.15 -10.69
CA PHE A 34 -8.34 -8.24 -9.23
C PHE A 34 -9.45 -7.45 -8.54
N SER A 35 -10.28 -6.72 -9.30
CA SER A 35 -11.40 -5.96 -8.74
C SER A 35 -12.59 -6.89 -8.48
N PRO A 36 -13.35 -6.67 -7.40
CA PRO A 36 -14.59 -7.42 -7.16
C PRO A 36 -15.68 -7.12 -8.21
N GLN A 37 -15.55 -6.00 -8.95
CA GLN A 37 -16.46 -5.66 -10.05
C GLN A 37 -16.04 -6.26 -11.40
N HIS A 38 -14.96 -7.04 -11.42
CA HIS A 38 -14.54 -7.70 -12.63
C HIS A 38 -15.57 -8.77 -13.04
N PRO A 39 -16.04 -8.78 -14.30
CA PRO A 39 -17.06 -9.73 -14.73
C PRO A 39 -16.56 -11.17 -14.63
N ASN A 40 -17.36 -12.06 -14.05
CA ASN A 40 -17.03 -13.49 -13.98
C ASN A 40 -16.98 -14.17 -15.37
N ASN A 41 -17.64 -13.60 -16.36
CA ASN A 41 -17.60 -14.05 -17.75
C ASN A 41 -16.39 -13.50 -18.54
N CYS A 42 -15.60 -12.60 -17.96
CA CYS A 42 -14.40 -12.04 -18.59
C CYS A 42 -13.20 -12.95 -18.30
N THR A 43 -13.11 -14.09 -18.99
CA THR A 43 -12.08 -15.12 -18.74
C THR A 43 -11.31 -15.50 -20.01
N GLY A 44 -10.20 -16.21 -19.84
CA GLY A 44 -9.39 -16.73 -20.94
C GLY A 44 -8.76 -15.66 -21.83
N ASP A 45 -8.60 -15.99 -23.12
CA ASP A 45 -7.93 -15.16 -24.13
C ASP A 45 -8.70 -13.88 -24.51
N GLN A 46 -10.02 -13.89 -24.26
CA GLN A 46 -10.92 -12.77 -24.49
C GLN A 46 -10.80 -11.70 -23.39
N CYS A 47 -10.24 -12.05 -22.23
CA CYS A 47 -9.98 -11.09 -21.15
C CYS A 47 -8.81 -10.16 -21.52
N LYS A 48 -9.15 -8.96 -22.00
CA LYS A 48 -8.21 -7.85 -22.26
C LYS A 48 -8.04 -6.92 -21.05
N CYS A 49 -8.59 -7.30 -19.89
CA CYS A 49 -8.47 -6.55 -18.66
C CYS A 49 -7.04 -6.54 -18.13
N LEU A 50 -6.75 -5.61 -17.23
CA LEU A 50 -5.45 -5.50 -16.60
C LEU A 50 -5.20 -6.70 -15.69
N LYS A 51 -4.16 -7.46 -16.05
CA LYS A 51 -3.76 -8.73 -15.42
C LYS A 51 -2.72 -8.55 -14.33
N SER A 52 -2.12 -7.37 -14.24
CA SER A 52 -1.10 -7.03 -13.27
C SER A 52 -1.59 -5.92 -12.36
N ARG A 53 -1.13 -5.97 -11.10
CA ARG A 53 -1.30 -4.86 -10.17
C ARG A 53 -0.38 -3.71 -10.61
N GLN A 54 -0.79 -2.47 -10.38
CA GLN A 54 0.10 -1.34 -10.66
C GLN A 54 1.26 -1.31 -9.66
N TYR A 55 2.34 -0.63 -10.04
CA TYR A 55 3.49 -0.40 -9.17
C TYR A 55 3.02 0.16 -7.82
N PRO A 56 3.62 -0.27 -6.70
CA PRO A 56 3.14 0.15 -5.41
C PRO A 56 3.29 1.66 -5.23
N GLU A 57 2.24 2.30 -4.75
CA GLU A 57 2.34 3.70 -4.32
C GLU A 57 3.21 3.75 -3.07
N THR A 58 4.13 4.72 -2.99
CA THR A 58 4.90 4.95 -1.76
C THR A 58 4.28 6.13 -1.04
N TYR A 59 3.92 5.92 0.22
CA TYR A 59 3.30 6.93 1.06
C TYR A 59 4.01 7.00 2.40
N GLN A 60 4.43 8.20 2.80
CA GLN A 60 5.10 8.41 4.08
C GLN A 60 4.18 9.21 5.01
N LEU A 61 3.89 8.63 6.17
CA LEU A 61 3.13 9.24 7.25
C LEU A 61 4.10 9.94 8.19
N ARG A 62 3.97 11.25 8.34
CA ARG A 62 4.66 11.97 9.41
C ARG A 62 3.94 11.70 10.73
N LYS A 63 4.63 11.08 11.69
CA LYS A 63 4.11 10.84 13.05
C LYS A 63 4.81 11.75 14.03
N GLU A 64 4.02 12.49 14.81
CA GLU A 64 4.55 13.27 15.92
C GLU A 64 5.03 12.32 17.03
N GLY A 65 6.19 12.62 17.61
CA GLY A 65 6.81 11.76 18.61
C GLY A 65 8.12 11.11 18.17
N THR A 66 8.60 10.20 19.02
CA THR A 66 9.79 9.37 18.78
C THR A 66 9.35 7.99 18.31
N CYS A 67 10.18 7.29 17.54
CA CYS A 67 9.83 5.96 17.07
C CYS A 67 9.79 4.95 18.23
N PRO A 68 9.08 3.81 18.12
CA PRO A 68 8.95 2.84 19.22
C PRO A 68 10.29 2.35 19.78
N SER A 69 11.30 2.22 18.92
CA SER A 69 12.66 1.84 19.34
C SER A 69 13.33 2.92 20.19
N CYS A 70 13.20 4.19 19.81
CA CYS A 70 13.72 5.32 20.58
C CYS A 70 12.97 5.51 21.90
N THR A 71 11.64 5.37 21.89
CA THR A 71 10.83 5.42 23.12
C THR A 71 11.25 4.32 24.10
N ALA A 72 11.51 3.10 23.62
CA ALA A 72 11.98 1.99 24.46
C ALA A 72 13.38 2.25 25.07
N GLN A 73 14.18 3.11 24.44
CA GLN A 73 15.50 3.52 24.92
C GLN A 73 15.46 4.76 25.83
N GLY A 74 14.27 5.28 26.15
CA GLY A 74 14.11 6.48 27.00
C GLY A 74 14.32 7.81 26.27
N PHE A 75 14.35 7.79 24.93
CA PHE A 75 14.46 8.99 24.12
C PHE A 75 13.08 9.69 24.05
N THR A 76 12.98 10.85 24.69
CA THR A 76 11.72 11.62 24.84
C THR A 76 11.70 12.89 24.03
#